data_AF-A0A1Y2GQU0-F1
#
_entry.id   AF-A0A1Y2GQU0-F1
#
_cell.length_a   1.000
_cell.length_b   1.000
_cell.length_c   1.000
_cell.angle_alpha   90.00
_cell.angle_beta   90.00
_cell.angle_gamma   90.00
#
_symmetry.space_group_name_H-M   'P 1'
#
loop_
_entity.id
_entity.type
_entity.pdbx_description
1 polymer ?
#
loop_
_entity_poly.entity_id
_entity_poly.type
_entity_poly.pdbx_seq_one_letter_code
_entity_poly.pdbx_strand_id
1 'polypeptide(L)'
;MILQRILTQSRISRTSHFSSFFIKKNTFSFMPPSQRQKLIVTRTLPQASQARLDAGLEGVDIVQWKEDRAIPRAEFLKMVNGAEGILCLLTDTVDAEVLDAAGPQLKVVSTMSVGYDHVNVSELQSRKIALGITPGVLTEATADTTVLLVLAATRRLREGVDAVIQGKWGAWSPTWLLGSQLTGKTVGIVGLGRIGVAVAKRLKAFGVQKFIYQGTRRKEEVEQDIGGDIEFVEAERLFKESDVICVCCALNNETKNMFSYNAFSMMKNSVVFVNTARGGIVDQDALIQALKEGKVGSVGLDVTVPEPLPKDSELLTFPNCIVLPHIGSGTLETRTAMSEIAIDNVLCGMRGKPLPHPYDA
;
A
#
# COMPACT_ATOMS: atom_id res chain seq x y z
N MET A 1 40.66 -43.86 -53.78
CA MET A 1 40.75 -45.05 -52.92
C MET A 1 39.33 -45.39 -52.46
N ILE A 2 38.61 -46.30 -53.13
CA ILE A 2 38.67 -47.77 -52.93
C ILE A 2 38.15 -48.09 -51.51
N LEU A 3 37.05 -48.82 -51.26
CA LEU A 3 36.27 -49.77 -52.06
C LEU A 3 34.95 -50.15 -51.30
N GLN A 4 33.85 -50.40 -52.04
CA GLN A 4 32.83 -51.51 -51.92
C GLN A 4 32.09 -51.79 -50.59
N ARG A 5 30.90 -52.41 -50.49
CA ARG A 5 29.74 -52.93 -51.30
C ARG A 5 28.70 -53.34 -50.21
N ILE A 6 27.39 -53.48 -50.44
CA ILE A 6 26.67 -54.66 -50.93
C ILE A 6 25.16 -54.33 -50.92
N LEU A 7 24.45 -54.71 -51.98
CA LEU A 7 22.99 -54.80 -52.09
C LEU A 7 22.47 -56.11 -51.46
N THR A 8 21.30 -56.09 -50.81
CA THR A 8 20.33 -57.21 -50.89
C THR A 8 18.93 -56.79 -50.40
N GLN A 9 17.93 -57.28 -51.11
CA GLN A 9 16.49 -57.17 -50.86
C GLN A 9 16.05 -58.00 -49.64
N SER A 10 15.01 -57.55 -48.93
CA SER A 10 14.01 -58.45 -48.36
C SER A 10 12.65 -57.75 -48.19
N ARG A 11 11.60 -58.37 -48.74
CA ARG A 11 10.20 -58.15 -48.39
C ARG A 11 9.98 -58.65 -46.95
N ILE A 12 9.07 -58.05 -46.19
CA ILE A 12 7.90 -58.69 -45.54
C ILE A 12 7.24 -57.78 -44.47
N SER A 13 5.91 -57.85 -44.50
CA SER A 13 4.89 -57.60 -43.45
C SER A 13 4.49 -56.17 -43.05
N ARG A 14 3.20 -55.94 -43.33
CA ARG A 14 2.26 -55.07 -42.64
C ARG A 14 2.30 -55.32 -41.12
N THR A 15 2.29 -54.25 -40.33
CA THR A 15 1.18 -53.81 -39.46
C THR A 15 1.73 -52.80 -38.45
N SER A 16 1.25 -51.56 -38.46
CA SER A 16 1.24 -50.74 -37.25
C SER A 16 0.13 -49.69 -37.29
N HIS A 17 -0.57 -49.66 -36.17
CA HIS A 17 -1.78 -48.92 -35.85
C HIS A 17 -1.70 -47.41 -36.16
N PHE A 18 -2.69 -46.90 -36.90
CA PHE A 18 -3.06 -45.49 -36.84
C PHE A 18 -3.81 -45.24 -35.52
N SER A 19 -3.12 -44.62 -34.56
CA SER A 19 -3.75 -44.01 -33.39
C SER A 19 -4.18 -42.58 -33.76
N SER A 20 -5.47 -42.27 -33.70
CA SER A 20 -6.00 -40.94 -33.97
C SER A 20 -5.52 -39.94 -32.92
N PHE A 21 -4.73 -38.96 -33.35
CA PHE A 21 -4.52 -37.73 -32.59
C PHE A 21 -5.78 -36.86 -32.71
N PHE A 22 -6.62 -36.90 -31.68
CA PHE A 22 -7.71 -35.93 -31.51
C PHE A 22 -7.09 -34.56 -31.18
N ILE A 23 -7.04 -33.67 -32.17
CA ILE A 23 -6.83 -32.24 -31.94
C ILE A 23 -8.11 -31.72 -31.27
N LYS A 24 -8.06 -31.48 -29.95
CA LYS A 24 -9.09 -30.70 -29.27
C LYS A 24 -9.09 -29.29 -29.86
N LYS A 25 -10.08 -28.99 -30.71
CA LYS A 25 -10.42 -27.61 -31.07
C LYS A 25 -10.84 -26.90 -29.78
N ASN A 26 -10.01 -25.98 -29.30
CA ASN A 26 -10.44 -24.96 -28.33
C ASN A 26 -11.55 -24.15 -29.02
N THR A 27 -12.79 -24.50 -28.72
CA THR A 27 -13.95 -23.71 -29.06
C THR A 27 -14.01 -22.58 -28.03
N PHE A 28 -13.55 -21.39 -28.40
CA PHE A 28 -13.94 -20.18 -27.69
C PHE A 28 -15.45 -20.03 -27.87
N SER A 29 -16.21 -20.43 -26.85
CA SER A 29 -17.66 -20.23 -26.80
C SER A 29 -17.92 -18.72 -26.76
N PHE A 30 -18.50 -18.18 -27.83
CA PHE A 30 -18.92 -16.78 -27.88
C PHE A 30 -20.15 -16.61 -26.98
N MET A 31 -19.94 -16.21 -25.72
CA MET A 31 -21.03 -15.80 -24.84
C MET A 31 -21.59 -14.44 -25.29
N PRO A 32 -22.91 -14.33 -25.49
CA PRO A 32 -23.55 -13.07 -25.85
C PRO A 32 -23.32 -12.01 -24.75
N PRO A 33 -23.25 -10.70 -25.10
CA PRO A 33 -22.95 -9.63 -24.16
C PRO A 33 -23.84 -9.60 -22.90
N SER A 34 -25.10 -10.03 -23.02
CA SER A 34 -26.07 -10.08 -21.91
C SER A 34 -25.80 -11.18 -20.85
N GLN A 35 -24.78 -12.01 -21.03
CA GLN A 35 -24.37 -13.05 -20.08
C GLN A 35 -22.98 -12.81 -19.46
N ARG A 36 -22.32 -11.69 -19.81
CA ARG A 36 -21.00 -11.37 -19.27
C ARG A 36 -21.13 -10.57 -17.97
N GLN A 37 -20.29 -10.90 -17.01
CA GLN A 37 -20.26 -10.21 -15.73
C GLN A 37 -19.53 -8.89 -15.87
N LYS A 38 -20.15 -7.79 -15.44
CA LYS A 38 -19.56 -6.46 -15.58
C LYS A 38 -18.55 -6.20 -14.46
N LEU A 39 -17.30 -5.96 -14.81
CA LEU A 39 -16.21 -5.54 -13.93
C LEU A 39 -15.87 -4.07 -14.16
N ILE A 40 -15.86 -3.30 -13.08
CA ILE A 40 -15.42 -1.90 -13.09
C ILE A 40 -13.98 -1.83 -12.59
N VAL A 41 -13.11 -1.16 -13.34
CA VAL A 41 -11.73 -0.88 -12.92
C VAL A 41 -11.53 0.64 -12.92
N THR A 42 -11.25 1.20 -11.75
CA THR A 42 -11.21 2.66 -11.54
C THR A 42 -9.89 3.33 -11.94
N ARG A 43 -8.89 2.56 -12.39
CA ARG A 43 -7.59 3.07 -12.84
C ARG A 43 -6.88 2.15 -13.83
N THR A 44 -5.96 2.70 -14.61
CA THR A 44 -4.90 1.93 -15.28
C THR A 44 -4.01 1.25 -14.23
N LEU A 45 -3.69 -0.03 -14.47
CA LEU A 45 -2.84 -0.83 -13.58
C LEU A 45 -1.38 -0.85 -14.07
N PRO A 46 -0.41 -1.33 -13.25
CA PRO A 46 0.95 -1.59 -13.71
C PRO A 46 0.99 -2.47 -14.95
N GLN A 47 1.99 -2.27 -15.82
CA GLN A 47 2.04 -2.82 -17.18
C GLN A 47 1.69 -4.31 -17.28
N ALA A 48 2.27 -5.15 -16.40
CA ALA A 48 2.01 -6.60 -16.40
C ALA A 48 0.54 -6.93 -16.10
N SER A 49 -0.04 -6.33 -15.06
CA SER A 49 -1.44 -6.52 -14.70
C SER A 49 -2.41 -5.86 -15.67
N GLN A 50 -2.04 -4.73 -16.27
CA GLN A 50 -2.82 -4.10 -17.31
C GLN A 50 -2.89 -4.97 -18.57
N ALA A 51 -1.77 -5.58 -18.96
CA ALA A 51 -1.74 -6.52 -20.09
C ALA A 51 -2.69 -7.72 -19.86
N ARG A 52 -2.84 -8.16 -18.61
CA ARG A 52 -3.82 -9.19 -18.23
C ARG A 52 -5.27 -8.72 -18.43
N LEU A 53 -5.60 -7.47 -18.11
CA LEU A 53 -6.92 -6.89 -18.39
C LEU A 53 -7.16 -6.71 -19.89
N ASP A 54 -6.16 -6.20 -20.62
CA ASP A 54 -6.25 -5.92 -22.06
C ASP A 54 -6.37 -7.19 -22.90
N ALA A 55 -5.77 -8.30 -22.46
CA ALA A 55 -5.93 -9.62 -23.07
C ALA A 55 -7.37 -10.17 -22.95
N GLY A 56 -8.19 -9.57 -22.09
CA GLY A 56 -9.55 -9.99 -21.81
C GLY A 56 -9.63 -11.09 -20.74
N LEU A 57 -10.74 -11.09 -20.01
CA LEU A 57 -11.03 -12.06 -18.96
C LEU A 57 -12.28 -12.84 -19.37
N GLU A 58 -12.19 -14.18 -19.38
CA GLU A 58 -13.27 -15.04 -19.84
C GLU A 58 -14.58 -14.77 -19.08
N GLY A 59 -15.65 -14.47 -19.84
CA GLY A 59 -16.98 -14.20 -19.31
C GLY A 59 -17.15 -12.83 -18.64
N VAL A 60 -16.16 -11.93 -18.76
CA VAL A 60 -16.16 -10.62 -18.10
C VAL A 60 -16.22 -9.49 -19.13
N ASP A 61 -17.06 -8.50 -18.88
CA ASP A 61 -17.05 -7.22 -19.58
C ASP A 61 -16.34 -6.17 -18.71
N ILE A 62 -15.20 -5.65 -19.17
CA ILE A 62 -14.34 -4.76 -18.39
C ILE A 62 -14.62 -3.31 -18.80
N VAL A 63 -15.12 -2.51 -17.86
CA VAL A 63 -15.25 -1.06 -18.01
C VAL A 63 -14.19 -0.39 -17.15
N GLN A 64 -13.23 0.26 -17.80
CA GLN A 64 -12.06 0.83 -17.14
C GLN A 64 -11.96 2.34 -17.31
N TRP A 65 -11.68 3.04 -16.22
CA TRP A 65 -11.21 4.43 -16.22
C TRP A 65 -9.72 4.49 -16.57
N LYS A 66 -9.40 4.99 -17.76
CA LYS A 66 -8.05 4.95 -18.36
C LYS A 66 -7.26 6.26 -18.20
N GLU A 67 -7.59 7.09 -17.22
CA GLU A 67 -6.82 8.30 -16.93
C GLU A 67 -5.95 8.13 -15.69
N ASP A 68 -4.79 8.79 -15.66
CA ASP A 68 -3.89 8.81 -14.51
C ASP A 68 -4.34 9.85 -13.44
N ARG A 69 -5.61 9.78 -13.06
CA ARG A 69 -6.21 10.60 -11.99
C ARG A 69 -7.44 9.94 -11.39
N ALA A 70 -7.77 10.31 -10.15
CA ALA A 70 -8.96 9.82 -9.45
C ALA A 70 -10.20 9.90 -10.36
N ILE A 71 -10.98 8.83 -10.44
CA ILE A 71 -12.23 8.88 -11.22
C ILE A 71 -13.16 9.92 -10.57
N PRO A 72 -13.68 10.90 -11.32
CA PRO A 72 -14.61 11.87 -10.76
C PRO A 72 -15.86 11.19 -10.23
N ARG A 73 -16.37 11.67 -9.09
CA ARG A 73 -17.53 11.05 -8.40
C ARG A 73 -18.72 10.80 -9.33
N ALA A 74 -19.12 11.80 -10.11
CA ALA A 74 -20.24 11.69 -11.04
C ALA A 74 -20.01 10.63 -12.13
N GLU A 75 -18.77 10.46 -12.60
CA GLU A 75 -18.43 9.41 -13.56
C GLU A 75 -18.37 8.04 -12.89
N PHE A 76 -17.89 7.97 -11.64
CA PHE A 76 -17.88 6.72 -10.89
C PHE A 76 -19.30 6.17 -10.70
N LEU A 77 -20.25 7.01 -10.26
CA LEU A 77 -21.66 6.63 -10.07
C LEU A 77 -22.32 6.14 -11.37
N LYS A 78 -22.03 6.76 -12.52
CA LYS A 78 -22.51 6.29 -13.83
C LYS A 78 -21.88 4.95 -14.21
N MET A 79 -20.56 4.84 -14.03
CA MET A 79 -19.78 3.69 -14.47
C MET A 79 -20.17 2.41 -13.74
N VAL A 80 -20.46 2.49 -12.44
CA VAL A 80 -20.77 1.32 -11.60
C VAL A 80 -22.13 0.70 -11.84
N ASN A 81 -23.06 1.38 -12.53
CA ASN A 81 -24.39 0.83 -12.78
C ASN A 81 -24.33 -0.55 -13.45
N GLY A 82 -24.99 -1.55 -12.85
CA GLY A 82 -24.98 -2.92 -13.38
C GLY A 82 -23.69 -3.70 -13.10
N ALA A 83 -22.75 -3.18 -12.31
CA ALA A 83 -21.50 -3.87 -11.96
C ALA A 83 -21.76 -5.10 -11.09
N GLU A 84 -21.05 -6.19 -11.35
CA GLU A 84 -20.97 -7.36 -10.47
C GLU A 84 -19.70 -7.36 -9.62
N GLY A 85 -18.65 -6.66 -10.08
CA GLY A 85 -17.42 -6.46 -9.33
C GLY A 85 -16.84 -5.07 -9.55
N ILE A 86 -16.23 -4.52 -8.50
CA ILE A 86 -15.49 -3.25 -8.55
C ILE A 86 -14.06 -3.50 -8.11
N LEU A 87 -13.09 -3.13 -8.94
CA LEU A 87 -11.68 -2.98 -8.59
C LEU A 87 -11.39 -1.49 -8.38
N CYS A 88 -11.21 -1.09 -7.12
CA CYS A 88 -10.97 0.29 -6.72
C CYS A 88 -9.56 0.50 -6.14
N LEU A 89 -9.15 1.77 -6.04
CA LEU A 89 -7.94 2.20 -5.36
C LEU A 89 -8.31 2.95 -4.08
N LEU A 90 -7.31 3.22 -3.23
CA LEU A 90 -7.49 4.00 -1.99
C LEU A 90 -8.03 5.42 -2.21
N THR A 91 -7.98 5.94 -3.45
CA THR A 91 -8.49 7.27 -3.80
C THR A 91 -10.00 7.30 -4.05
N ASP A 92 -10.65 6.15 -4.17
CA ASP A 92 -12.04 6.05 -4.60
C ASP A 92 -12.93 5.73 -3.41
N THR A 93 -13.79 6.66 -3.01
CA THR A 93 -14.74 6.43 -1.91
C THR A 93 -15.86 5.47 -2.36
N VAL A 94 -15.96 4.32 -1.70
CA VAL A 94 -17.03 3.33 -1.91
C VAL A 94 -17.96 3.33 -0.70
N ASP A 95 -19.02 4.10 -0.81
CA ASP A 95 -20.04 4.35 0.22
C ASP A 95 -21.44 3.91 -0.27
N ALA A 96 -22.47 4.15 0.53
CA ALA A 96 -23.84 3.73 0.23
C ALA A 96 -24.32 4.21 -1.16
N GLU A 97 -24.00 5.44 -1.56
CA GLU A 97 -24.42 6.00 -2.85
C GLU A 97 -23.78 5.24 -4.04
N VAL A 98 -22.50 4.85 -3.95
CA VAL A 98 -21.86 4.01 -4.98
C VAL A 98 -22.50 2.62 -5.01
N LEU A 99 -22.80 2.04 -3.85
CA LEU A 99 -23.42 0.71 -3.76
C LEU A 99 -24.86 0.72 -4.31
N ASP A 100 -25.62 1.79 -4.08
CA ASP A 100 -26.94 2.01 -4.64
C ASP A 100 -26.89 2.19 -6.16
N ALA A 101 -25.97 3.04 -6.64
CA ALA A 101 -25.77 3.27 -8.06
C ALA A 101 -25.32 2.01 -8.81
N ALA A 102 -24.51 1.16 -8.15
CA ALA A 102 -24.10 -0.12 -8.69
C ALA A 102 -25.31 -1.04 -8.88
N GLY A 103 -26.14 -1.20 -7.85
CA GLY A 103 -27.33 -2.04 -7.87
C GLY A 103 -27.16 -3.42 -7.24
N PRO A 104 -28.23 -4.21 -7.14
CA PRO A 104 -28.29 -5.43 -6.32
C PRO A 104 -27.43 -6.60 -6.82
N GLN A 105 -26.91 -6.53 -8.05
CA GLN A 105 -26.05 -7.56 -8.64
C GLN A 105 -24.58 -7.43 -8.24
N LEU A 106 -24.17 -6.35 -7.55
CA LEU A 106 -22.81 -6.18 -7.06
C LEU A 106 -22.49 -7.28 -6.02
N LYS A 107 -21.44 -8.05 -6.26
CA LYS A 107 -21.03 -9.19 -5.41
C LYS A 107 -19.75 -8.94 -4.64
N VAL A 108 -18.85 -8.11 -5.18
CA VAL A 108 -17.52 -7.91 -4.61
C VAL A 108 -16.96 -6.52 -4.91
N VAL A 109 -16.30 -5.96 -3.90
CA VAL A 109 -15.39 -4.82 -4.03
C VAL A 109 -13.99 -5.32 -3.70
N SER A 110 -13.03 -5.11 -4.60
CA SER A 110 -11.64 -5.44 -4.42
C SER A 110 -10.83 -4.16 -4.46
N THR A 111 -10.26 -3.77 -3.33
CA THR A 111 -9.41 -2.58 -3.27
C THR A 111 -7.95 -2.98 -3.45
N MET A 112 -7.24 -2.26 -4.32
CA MET A 112 -5.78 -2.38 -4.48
C MET A 112 -5.07 -1.65 -3.34
N SER A 113 -5.36 -2.04 -2.09
CA SER A 113 -4.81 -1.47 -0.87
C SER A 113 -4.97 -2.41 0.33
N VAL A 114 -4.20 -2.16 1.38
CA VAL A 114 -4.38 -2.81 2.70
C VAL A 114 -5.29 -1.99 3.61
N GLY A 115 -5.11 -0.67 3.64
CA GLY A 115 -6.07 0.22 4.29
C GLY A 115 -7.38 0.22 3.50
N TYR A 116 -8.49 0.32 4.23
CA TYR A 116 -9.86 0.18 3.72
C TYR A 116 -10.79 1.29 4.24
N ASP A 117 -10.23 2.36 4.81
CA ASP A 117 -10.96 3.50 5.37
C ASP A 117 -11.80 4.28 4.34
N HIS A 118 -11.49 4.12 3.05
CA HIS A 118 -12.25 4.65 1.91
C HIS A 118 -13.45 3.77 1.50
N VAL A 119 -13.66 2.61 2.14
CA VAL A 119 -14.74 1.67 1.85
C VAL A 119 -15.64 1.53 3.08
N ASN A 120 -16.95 1.72 2.90
CA ASN A 120 -17.92 1.49 3.96
C ASN A 120 -18.16 -0.02 4.17
N VAL A 121 -17.32 -0.63 5.00
CA VAL A 121 -17.36 -2.07 5.33
C VAL A 121 -18.72 -2.48 5.89
N SER A 122 -19.33 -1.66 6.74
CA SER A 122 -20.64 -1.98 7.35
C SER A 122 -21.77 -2.07 6.30
N GLU A 123 -21.75 -1.19 5.31
CA GLU A 123 -22.68 -1.24 4.18
C GLU A 123 -22.45 -2.48 3.32
N LEU A 124 -21.19 -2.80 2.99
CA LEU A 124 -20.85 -4.01 2.24
C LEU A 124 -21.37 -5.27 2.94
N GLN A 125 -21.13 -5.39 4.25
CA GLN A 125 -21.59 -6.53 5.05
C GLN A 125 -23.11 -6.64 5.07
N SER A 126 -23.83 -5.53 5.28
CA SER A 126 -25.30 -5.50 5.28
C SER A 126 -25.91 -5.97 3.94
N ARG A 127 -25.21 -5.69 2.84
CA ARG A 127 -25.59 -6.04 1.47
C ARG A 127 -25.01 -7.38 1.00
N LYS A 128 -24.26 -8.09 1.86
CA LYS A 128 -23.56 -9.36 1.55
C LYS A 128 -22.58 -9.25 0.38
N ILE A 129 -21.92 -8.10 0.27
CA ILE A 129 -20.90 -7.82 -0.73
C ILE A 129 -19.53 -8.14 -0.12
N ALA A 130 -18.74 -8.99 -0.78
CA ALA A 130 -17.41 -9.34 -0.31
C ALA A 130 -16.44 -8.17 -0.48
N LEU A 131 -15.49 -8.03 0.45
CA LEU A 131 -14.38 -7.08 0.34
C LEU A 131 -13.05 -7.84 0.19
N GLY A 132 -12.29 -7.53 -0.85
CA GLY A 132 -10.92 -8.01 -1.05
C GLY A 132 -9.90 -6.89 -0.82
N ILE A 133 -8.78 -7.24 -0.19
CA ILE A 133 -7.65 -6.34 0.10
C ILE A 133 -6.32 -6.96 -0.35
N THR A 134 -5.20 -6.24 -0.24
CA THR A 134 -3.86 -6.70 -0.70
C THR A 134 -2.83 -6.86 0.45
N PRO A 135 -3.10 -7.66 1.51
CA PRO A 135 -2.21 -7.80 2.66
C PRO A 135 -0.89 -8.48 2.30
N GLY A 136 0.15 -8.21 3.09
CA GLY A 136 1.46 -8.87 2.96
C GLY A 136 2.36 -8.28 1.88
N VAL A 137 1.90 -8.20 0.63
CA VAL A 137 2.74 -7.88 -0.55
C VAL A 137 3.38 -6.48 -0.55
N LEU A 138 2.84 -5.54 0.22
CA LEU A 138 3.36 -4.16 0.34
C LEU A 138 4.18 -3.89 1.60
N THR A 139 4.35 -4.91 2.45
CA THR A 139 4.96 -4.75 3.79
C THR A 139 6.39 -4.20 3.67
N GLU A 140 7.21 -4.83 2.83
CA GLU A 140 8.62 -4.47 2.69
C GLU A 140 8.80 -3.06 2.11
N ALA A 141 8.14 -2.76 0.99
CA ALA A 141 8.23 -1.43 0.35
C ALA A 141 7.77 -0.30 1.29
N THR A 142 6.68 -0.52 2.04
CA THR A 142 6.16 0.50 2.98
C THR A 142 7.09 0.69 4.17
N ALA A 143 7.68 -0.40 4.67
CA ALA A 143 8.69 -0.33 5.72
C ALA A 143 9.96 0.39 5.23
N ASP A 144 10.42 0.13 4.01
CA ASP A 144 11.55 0.82 3.39
C ASP A 144 11.28 2.33 3.28
N THR A 145 10.09 2.73 2.83
CA THR A 145 9.69 4.14 2.75
C THR A 145 9.61 4.79 4.13
N THR A 146 9.15 4.06 5.15
CA THR A 146 9.11 4.57 6.53
C THR A 146 10.54 4.81 7.06
N VAL A 147 11.45 3.87 6.85
CA VAL A 147 12.86 4.02 7.25
C VAL A 147 13.56 5.11 6.45
N LEU A 148 13.26 5.24 5.15
CA LEU A 148 13.70 6.37 4.32
C LEU A 148 13.30 7.70 4.95
N LEU A 149 12.03 7.88 5.35
CA LEU A 149 11.56 9.10 5.99
C LEU A 149 12.21 9.34 7.35
N VAL A 150 12.42 8.30 8.16
CA VAL A 150 13.16 8.40 9.43
C VAL A 150 14.58 8.92 9.18
N LEU A 151 15.31 8.33 8.22
CA LEU A 151 16.67 8.74 7.88
C LEU A 151 16.69 10.15 7.28
N ALA A 152 15.77 10.46 6.38
CA ALA A 152 15.67 11.76 5.74
C ALA A 152 15.42 12.88 6.77
N ALA A 153 14.49 12.65 7.71
CA ALA A 153 14.15 13.60 8.76
C ALA A 153 15.23 13.73 9.84
N THR A 154 15.87 12.61 10.25
CA THR A 154 16.97 12.65 11.23
C THR A 154 18.25 13.29 10.66
N ARG A 155 18.50 13.14 9.36
CA ARG A 155 19.71 13.61 8.68
C ARG A 155 19.55 14.89 7.88
N ARG A 156 18.42 15.60 8.07
CA ARG A 156 18.13 16.91 7.44
C ARG A 156 18.29 16.87 5.91
N LEU A 157 17.82 15.78 5.29
CA LEU A 157 18.02 15.51 3.86
C LEU A 157 17.47 16.64 2.99
N ARG A 158 16.25 17.09 3.26
CA ARG A 158 15.60 18.17 2.50
C ARG A 158 16.44 19.44 2.51
N GLU A 159 16.87 19.87 3.69
CA GLU A 159 17.70 21.07 3.84
C GLU A 159 19.04 20.95 3.11
N GLY A 160 19.65 19.76 3.14
CA GLY A 160 20.89 19.48 2.41
C GLY A 160 20.70 19.57 0.90
N VAL A 161 19.66 18.94 0.37
CA VAL A 161 19.32 19.00 -1.06
C VAL A 161 19.02 20.43 -1.50
N ASP A 162 18.19 21.15 -0.73
CA ASP A 162 17.82 22.53 -1.00
C ASP A 162 19.05 23.45 -0.99
N ALA A 163 19.99 23.25 -0.07
CA ALA A 163 21.21 24.05 0.00
C ALA A 163 22.10 23.87 -1.25
N VAL A 164 22.20 22.66 -1.79
CA VAL A 164 22.94 22.38 -3.03
C VAL A 164 22.25 23.05 -4.22
N ILE A 165 20.94 22.85 -4.38
CA ILE A 165 20.16 23.42 -5.49
C ILE A 165 20.23 24.95 -5.49
N GLN A 166 20.20 25.56 -4.31
CA GLN A 166 20.23 27.02 -4.13
C GLN A 166 21.64 27.62 -4.15
N GLY A 167 22.69 26.81 -4.39
CA GLY A 167 24.08 27.30 -4.42
C GLY A 167 24.63 27.78 -3.07
N LYS A 168 24.01 27.35 -1.95
CA LYS A 168 24.45 27.68 -0.57
C LYS A 168 25.57 26.76 -0.08
N TRP A 169 25.89 25.71 -0.82
CA TRP A 169 26.94 24.76 -0.44
C TRP A 169 28.33 25.35 -0.64
N GLY A 170 29.00 25.67 0.48
CA GLY A 170 30.40 26.10 0.53
C GLY A 170 31.37 24.97 0.87
N ALA A 171 32.53 25.32 1.43
CA ALA A 171 33.48 24.33 1.95
C ALA A 171 32.82 23.48 3.06
N TRP A 172 33.33 22.25 3.24
CA TRP A 172 32.89 21.38 4.33
C TRP A 172 33.04 22.11 5.68
N SER A 173 32.01 22.03 6.52
CA SER A 173 31.96 22.67 7.82
C SER A 173 31.59 21.65 8.90
N PRO A 174 32.31 21.60 10.04
CA PRO A 174 32.01 20.70 11.14
C PRO A 174 30.72 21.06 11.90
N THR A 175 30.11 22.22 11.62
CA THR A 175 28.95 22.74 12.36
C THR A 175 27.73 22.97 11.49
N TRP A 176 27.81 22.69 10.19
CA TRP A 176 26.72 22.95 9.25
C TRP A 176 25.89 21.69 9.01
N LEU A 177 24.56 21.85 8.96
CA LEU A 177 23.59 20.77 8.71
C LEU A 177 23.76 19.52 9.59
N LEU A 178 24.08 19.73 10.87
CA LEU A 178 24.14 18.64 11.85
C LEU A 178 22.74 18.06 12.07
N GLY A 179 22.62 16.74 11.87
CA GLY A 179 21.44 15.94 12.19
C GLY A 179 21.68 15.05 13.41
N SER A 180 20.81 14.06 13.62
CA SER A 180 20.94 13.07 14.68
C SER A 180 21.22 11.68 14.11
N GLN A 181 22.04 10.91 14.82
CA GLN A 181 22.15 9.46 14.61
C GLN A 181 21.03 8.72 15.37
N LEU A 182 20.72 7.49 14.93
CA LEU A 182 19.77 6.58 15.59
C LEU A 182 20.41 5.75 16.70
N THR A 183 21.74 5.67 16.74
CA THR A 183 22.47 4.92 17.75
C THR A 183 22.15 5.44 19.14
N GLY A 184 21.76 4.54 20.05
CA GLY A 184 21.42 4.91 21.43
C GLY A 184 20.02 5.52 21.60
N LYS A 185 19.21 5.61 20.53
CA LYS A 185 17.87 6.24 20.60
C LYS A 185 16.78 5.24 20.98
N THR A 186 15.67 5.78 21.48
CA THR A 186 14.40 5.06 21.68
C THR A 186 13.48 5.32 20.48
N VAL A 187 12.97 4.25 19.87
CA VAL A 187 12.01 4.32 18.75
C VAL A 187 10.63 3.84 19.21
N GLY A 188 9.65 4.72 19.14
CA GLY A 188 8.23 4.43 19.35
C GLY A 188 7.54 4.00 18.06
N ILE A 189 6.84 2.86 18.08
CA ILE A 189 6.02 2.39 16.94
C ILE A 189 4.55 2.38 17.35
N VAL A 190 3.74 3.20 16.69
CA VAL A 190 2.28 3.18 16.87
C VAL A 190 1.68 2.20 15.88
N GLY A 191 1.25 1.04 16.37
CA GLY A 191 0.76 -0.07 15.56
C GLY A 191 1.87 -1.05 15.14
N LEU A 192 2.13 -2.07 15.98
CA LEU A 192 3.06 -3.15 15.67
C LEU A 192 2.41 -4.25 14.80
N GLY A 193 1.88 -3.85 13.64
CA GLY A 193 1.42 -4.77 12.58
C GLY A 193 2.58 -5.25 11.70
N ARG A 194 2.29 -5.94 10.58
CA ARG A 194 3.33 -6.45 9.66
C ARG A 194 4.33 -5.36 9.24
N ILE A 195 3.83 -4.16 8.91
CA ILE A 195 4.67 -3.00 8.55
C ILE A 195 5.50 -2.52 9.76
N GLY A 196 4.88 -2.31 10.92
CA GLY A 196 5.59 -1.89 12.12
C GLY A 196 6.71 -2.86 12.54
N VAL A 197 6.49 -4.16 12.41
CA VAL A 197 7.52 -5.20 12.63
C VAL A 197 8.66 -5.08 11.64
N ALA A 198 8.35 -4.95 10.35
CA ALA A 198 9.34 -4.78 9.29
C ALA A 198 10.17 -3.50 9.49
N VAL A 199 9.56 -2.41 9.95
CA VAL A 199 10.23 -1.15 10.33
C VAL A 199 11.17 -1.38 11.52
N ALA A 200 10.70 -2.02 12.59
CA ALA A 200 11.52 -2.30 13.78
C ALA A 200 12.78 -3.11 13.42
N LYS A 201 12.60 -4.20 12.64
CA LYS A 201 13.70 -5.07 12.20
C LYS A 201 14.76 -4.32 11.41
N ARG A 202 14.36 -3.39 10.53
CA ARG A 202 15.28 -2.55 9.76
C ARG A 202 16.00 -1.54 10.63
N LEU A 203 15.27 -0.81 11.48
CA LEU A 203 15.83 0.22 12.35
C LEU A 203 16.80 -0.36 13.39
N LYS A 204 16.63 -1.62 13.78
CA LYS A 204 17.55 -2.32 14.70
C LYS A 204 19.00 -2.32 14.17
N ALA A 205 19.19 -2.44 12.86
CA ALA A 205 20.53 -2.42 12.25
C ALA A 205 21.25 -1.06 12.39
N PHE A 206 20.54 0.01 12.74
CA PHE A 206 21.09 1.35 12.95
C PHE A 206 21.54 1.62 14.40
N GLY A 207 21.54 0.59 15.26
CA GLY A 207 22.01 0.69 16.65
C GLY A 207 21.01 1.36 17.60
N VAL A 208 19.72 1.30 17.29
CA VAL A 208 18.63 1.71 18.19
C VAL A 208 18.78 0.97 19.52
N GLN A 209 18.70 1.72 20.63
CA GLN A 209 18.86 1.14 21.97
C GLN A 209 17.61 0.39 22.40
N LYS A 210 16.44 1.02 22.20
CA LYS A 210 15.17 0.53 22.71
C LYS A 210 14.06 0.77 21.70
N PHE A 211 13.18 -0.21 21.54
CA PHE A 211 11.91 -0.06 20.89
C PHE A 211 10.79 -0.03 21.93
N ILE A 212 9.82 0.85 21.75
CA ILE A 212 8.56 0.81 22.49
C ILE A 212 7.43 0.84 21.47
N TYR A 213 6.33 0.16 21.75
CA TYR A 213 5.22 0.15 20.84
C TYR A 213 3.88 0.23 21.56
N GLN A 214 2.91 0.81 20.85
CA GLN A 214 1.53 0.87 21.28
C GLN A 214 0.65 0.16 20.22
N GLY A 215 -0.46 -0.40 20.67
CA GLY A 215 -1.47 -1.05 19.83
C GLY A 215 -2.64 -1.53 20.69
N THR A 216 -3.57 -2.27 20.08
CA THR A 216 -4.75 -2.79 20.78
C THR A 216 -4.45 -3.86 21.82
N ARG A 217 -3.33 -4.59 21.67
CA ARG A 217 -2.84 -5.60 22.61
C ARG A 217 -1.34 -5.84 22.46
N ARG A 218 -0.73 -6.36 23.52
CA ARG A 218 0.62 -6.91 23.51
C ARG A 218 0.72 -8.11 22.55
N LYS A 219 1.88 -8.25 21.89
CA LYS A 219 2.20 -9.32 20.94
C LYS A 219 3.54 -9.97 21.29
N GLU A 220 3.53 -10.86 22.26
CA GLU A 220 4.75 -11.49 22.80
C GLU A 220 5.52 -12.28 21.72
N GLU A 221 4.83 -12.95 20.81
CA GLU A 221 5.48 -13.67 19.71
C GLU A 221 6.25 -12.74 18.76
N VAL A 222 5.74 -11.52 18.57
CA VAL A 222 6.38 -10.51 17.71
C VAL A 222 7.56 -9.85 18.41
N GLU A 223 7.46 -9.62 19.72
CA GLU A 223 8.56 -9.11 20.53
C GLU A 223 9.79 -10.03 20.44
N GLN A 224 9.57 -11.34 20.51
CA GLN A 224 10.62 -12.36 20.38
C GLN A 224 11.26 -12.36 18.99
N ASP A 225 10.46 -12.25 17.92
CA ASP A 225 10.92 -12.26 16.53
C ASP A 225 11.74 -11.02 16.14
N ILE A 226 11.40 -9.84 16.69
CA ILE A 226 12.22 -8.64 16.51
C ILE A 226 13.53 -8.79 17.30
N GLY A 227 13.44 -9.34 18.52
CA GLY A 227 14.54 -9.53 19.47
C GLY A 227 15.13 -8.20 19.97
N GLY A 228 15.79 -8.24 21.13
CA GLY A 228 16.29 -7.02 21.81
C GLY A 228 15.21 -6.35 22.68
N ASP A 229 15.49 -5.15 23.18
CA ASP A 229 14.63 -4.42 24.11
C ASP A 229 13.44 -3.77 23.38
N ILE A 230 12.38 -4.55 23.11
CA ILE A 230 11.07 -4.05 22.64
C ILE A 230 10.00 -4.22 23.71
N GLU A 231 9.24 -3.16 23.99
CA GLU A 231 8.27 -3.13 25.10
C GLU A 231 6.91 -2.57 24.66
N PHE A 232 5.83 -3.27 25.03
CA PHE A 232 4.46 -2.75 24.90
C PHE A 232 4.19 -1.69 25.96
N VAL A 233 3.73 -0.51 25.55
CA VAL A 233 3.49 0.62 26.45
C VAL A 233 2.20 1.37 26.07
N GLU A 234 1.66 2.10 27.04
CA GLU A 234 0.57 3.05 26.80
C GLU A 234 1.02 4.24 25.95
N ALA A 235 0.07 4.86 25.24
CA ALA A 235 0.34 5.94 24.29
C ALA A 235 1.11 7.12 24.91
N GLU A 236 0.73 7.54 26.13
CA GLU A 236 1.40 8.64 26.84
C GLU A 236 2.89 8.37 27.07
N ARG A 237 3.22 7.14 27.47
CA ARG A 237 4.61 6.73 27.69
C ARG A 237 5.38 6.68 26.38
N LEU A 238 4.75 6.18 25.31
CA LEU A 238 5.33 6.21 23.96
C LEU A 238 5.69 7.64 23.54
N PHE A 239 4.78 8.60 23.72
CA PHE A 239 5.03 9.99 23.33
C PHE A 239 6.19 10.62 24.11
N LYS A 240 6.24 10.39 25.43
CA LYS A 240 7.26 10.99 26.32
C LYS A 240 8.65 10.39 26.13
N GLU A 241 8.75 9.08 25.91
CA GLU A 241 10.05 8.38 25.89
C GLU A 241 10.71 8.32 24.50
N SER A 242 9.94 8.42 23.42
CA SER A 242 10.46 8.24 22.06
C SER A 242 11.33 9.40 21.59
N ASP A 243 12.48 9.09 21.00
CA ASP A 243 13.26 10.04 20.18
C ASP A 243 12.79 10.05 18.72
N VAL A 244 12.24 8.93 18.25
CA VAL A 244 11.62 8.77 16.93
C VAL A 244 10.28 8.09 17.12
N ILE A 245 9.22 8.60 16.50
CA ILE A 245 7.88 7.97 16.48
C ILE A 245 7.53 7.62 15.03
N CYS A 246 7.23 6.34 14.78
CA CYS A 246 6.75 5.84 13.49
C CYS A 246 5.29 5.40 13.61
N VAL A 247 4.40 5.99 12.81
CA VAL A 247 2.98 5.65 12.77
C VAL A 247 2.74 4.59 11.69
N CYS A 248 2.29 3.42 12.12
CA CYS A 248 2.07 2.22 11.30
C CYS A 248 0.70 1.56 11.58
N CYS A 249 -0.21 2.25 12.27
CA CYS A 249 -1.54 1.77 12.61
C CYS A 249 -2.57 2.08 11.50
N ALA A 250 -3.73 1.40 11.53
CA ALA A 250 -4.83 1.73 10.63
C ALA A 250 -5.57 3.00 11.11
N LEU A 251 -6.15 3.76 10.19
CA LEU A 251 -7.10 4.82 10.52
C LEU A 251 -8.45 4.22 10.89
N ASN A 252 -8.93 4.54 12.09
CA ASN A 252 -10.25 4.18 12.60
C ASN A 252 -10.70 5.24 13.63
N ASN A 253 -11.83 5.01 14.32
CA ASN A 253 -12.36 5.97 15.29
C ASN A 253 -11.42 6.22 16.49
N GLU A 254 -10.60 5.24 16.88
CA GLU A 254 -9.66 5.36 18.00
C GLU A 254 -8.36 6.07 17.61
N THR A 255 -7.91 5.89 16.37
CA THR A 255 -6.64 6.46 15.88
C THR A 255 -6.82 7.81 15.16
N LYS A 256 -8.05 8.18 14.79
CA LYS A 256 -8.35 9.47 14.16
C LYS A 256 -7.92 10.62 15.07
N ASN A 257 -7.08 11.51 14.54
CA ASN A 257 -6.50 12.64 15.27
C ASN A 257 -5.81 12.23 16.59
N MET A 258 -5.32 11.00 16.69
CA MET A 258 -4.55 10.52 17.84
C MET A 258 -3.36 11.45 18.15
N PHE A 259 -2.70 11.94 17.10
CA PHE A 259 -1.68 12.97 17.22
C PHE A 259 -2.33 14.37 17.16
N SER A 260 -2.94 14.74 18.28
CA SER A 260 -3.44 16.09 18.56
C SER A 260 -2.35 17.00 19.11
N TYR A 261 -2.66 18.28 19.34
CA TYR A 261 -1.73 19.24 19.93
C TYR A 261 -1.23 18.79 21.31
N ASN A 262 -2.10 18.17 22.12
CA ASN A 262 -1.71 17.61 23.41
C ASN A 262 -0.69 16.46 23.25
N ALA A 263 -0.89 15.59 22.25
CA ALA A 263 0.05 14.52 21.96
C ALA A 263 1.44 15.07 21.60
N PHE A 264 1.51 16.04 20.68
CA PHE A 264 2.77 16.70 20.31
C PHE A 264 3.43 17.43 21.49
N SER A 265 2.63 18.04 22.37
CA SER A 265 3.13 18.76 23.55
C SER A 265 3.76 17.84 24.61
N MET A 266 3.41 16.55 24.63
CA MET A 266 4.01 15.56 25.53
C MET A 266 5.33 15.00 25.01
N MET A 267 5.64 15.19 23.74
CA MET A 267 6.84 14.65 23.12
C MET A 267 8.10 15.42 23.54
N LYS A 268 9.26 14.81 23.30
CA LYS A 268 10.53 15.54 23.31
C LYS A 268 10.51 16.60 22.20
N ASN A 269 10.94 17.83 22.49
CA ASN A 269 11.04 18.88 21.46
C ASN A 269 11.93 18.46 20.27
N SER A 270 12.87 17.54 20.48
CA SER A 270 13.75 17.00 19.44
C SER A 270 13.21 15.75 18.74
N VAL A 271 11.96 15.36 18.98
CA VAL A 271 11.41 14.11 18.43
C VAL A 271 11.38 14.17 16.90
N VAL A 272 11.69 13.04 16.27
CA VAL A 272 11.44 12.82 14.85
C VAL A 272 10.11 12.10 14.70
N PHE A 273 9.15 12.73 14.03
CA PHE A 273 7.82 12.17 13.83
C PHE A 273 7.64 11.71 12.38
N VAL A 274 7.29 10.44 12.17
CA VAL A 274 7.10 9.85 10.84
C VAL A 274 5.74 9.20 10.72
N ASN A 275 4.99 9.53 9.67
CA ASN A 275 3.70 8.94 9.36
C ASN A 275 3.65 8.40 7.92
N THR A 276 3.50 7.08 7.79
CA THR A 276 3.31 6.35 6.53
C THR A 276 2.01 5.55 6.51
N ALA A 277 1.10 5.83 7.46
CA ALA A 277 -0.16 5.14 7.61
C ALA A 277 -1.30 5.88 6.88
N ARG A 278 -1.89 6.88 7.53
CA ARG A 278 -2.94 7.75 6.99
C ARG A 278 -2.80 9.16 7.55
N GLY A 279 -3.11 10.17 6.74
CA GLY A 279 -3.07 11.57 7.17
C GLY A 279 -4.01 11.83 8.34
N GLY A 280 -5.24 11.28 8.32
CA GLY A 280 -6.26 11.50 9.35
C GLY A 280 -5.94 10.94 10.74
N ILE A 281 -4.80 10.26 10.93
CA ILE A 281 -4.29 9.87 12.26
C ILE A 281 -3.67 11.08 12.98
N VAL A 282 -3.27 12.10 12.20
CA VAL A 282 -2.67 13.33 12.67
C VAL A 282 -3.66 14.48 12.51
N ASP A 283 -3.85 15.24 13.57
CA ASP A 283 -4.43 16.57 13.45
C ASP A 283 -3.39 17.48 12.78
N GLN A 284 -3.59 17.76 11.50
CA GLN A 284 -2.60 18.45 10.68
C GLN A 284 -2.39 19.91 11.13
N ASP A 285 -3.44 20.57 11.62
CA ASP A 285 -3.34 21.94 12.14
C ASP A 285 -2.55 21.94 13.45
N ALA A 286 -2.78 20.95 14.31
CA ALA A 286 -1.97 20.75 15.51
C ALA A 286 -0.50 20.46 15.21
N LEU A 287 -0.21 19.69 14.15
CA LEU A 287 1.17 19.45 13.69
C LEU A 287 1.84 20.75 13.21
N ILE A 288 1.13 21.56 12.42
CA ILE A 288 1.62 22.87 11.97
C ILE A 288 1.93 23.76 13.17
N GLN A 289 1.03 23.82 14.17
CA GLN A 289 1.27 24.58 15.39
C GLN A 289 2.50 24.04 16.16
N ALA A 290 2.61 22.72 16.33
CA ALA A 290 3.74 22.09 16.99
C ALA A 290 5.09 22.39 16.30
N LEU A 291 5.11 22.44 14.96
CA LEU A 291 6.27 22.84 14.18
C LEU A 291 6.64 24.31 14.40
N LYS A 292 5.66 25.23 14.39
CA LYS A 292 5.89 26.66 14.67
C LYS A 292 6.49 26.90 16.05
N GLU A 293 6.03 26.15 17.04
CA GLU A 293 6.44 26.29 18.43
C GLU A 293 7.71 25.47 18.76
N GLY A 294 8.28 24.74 17.81
CA GLY A 294 9.47 23.90 18.03
C GLY A 294 9.22 22.74 18.99
N LYS A 295 7.99 22.23 19.06
CA LYS A 295 7.60 21.05 19.85
C LYS A 295 7.98 19.73 19.17
N VAL A 296 8.25 19.78 17.86
CA VAL A 296 8.68 18.63 17.07
C VAL A 296 9.97 18.99 16.34
N GLY A 297 10.97 18.10 16.41
CA GLY A 297 12.30 18.34 15.87
C GLY A 297 12.34 18.24 14.35
N SER A 298 11.79 17.15 13.80
CA SER A 298 11.61 16.99 12.36
C SER A 298 10.47 16.02 12.04
N VAL A 299 9.94 16.13 10.83
CA VAL A 299 8.72 15.44 10.40
C VAL A 299 8.95 14.79 9.03
N GLY A 300 8.51 13.54 8.88
CA GLY A 300 8.43 12.84 7.60
C GLY A 300 7.03 12.29 7.36
N LEU A 301 6.33 12.78 6.33
CA LEU A 301 4.97 12.36 5.99
C LEU A 301 5.00 11.70 4.62
N ASP A 302 4.45 10.49 4.51
CA ASP A 302 4.04 9.93 3.21
C ASP A 302 2.55 10.18 2.94
N VAL A 303 1.81 10.65 3.94
CA VAL A 303 0.35 10.79 3.91
C VAL A 303 -0.08 12.11 4.56
N THR A 304 -1.14 12.71 4.06
CA THR A 304 -1.60 14.07 4.47
C THR A 304 -3.12 14.19 4.46
N VAL A 305 -3.65 15.33 4.91
CA VAL A 305 -5.07 15.66 4.75
C VAL A 305 -5.20 17.07 4.15
N PRO A 306 -5.86 17.25 2.98
CA PRO A 306 -6.27 16.22 2.03
C PRO A 306 -5.07 15.64 1.26
N GLU A 307 -5.33 14.61 0.45
CA GLU A 307 -4.40 14.14 -0.59
C GLU A 307 -5.02 14.40 -1.98
N PRO A 308 -4.37 15.17 -2.87
CA PRO A 308 -3.05 15.78 -2.70
C PRO A 308 -3.04 16.96 -1.72
N LEU A 309 -1.90 17.16 -1.04
CA LEU A 309 -1.69 18.32 -0.19
C LEU A 309 -1.76 19.62 -1.02
N PRO A 310 -2.46 20.67 -0.57
CA PRO A 310 -2.45 21.97 -1.25
C PRO A 310 -1.04 22.53 -1.43
N LYS A 311 -0.77 23.14 -2.59
CA LYS A 311 0.57 23.66 -2.94
C LYS A 311 1.04 24.80 -2.02
N ASP A 312 0.08 25.51 -1.42
CA ASP A 312 0.26 26.60 -0.47
C ASP A 312 0.18 26.14 0.99
N SER A 313 0.15 24.82 1.23
CA SER A 313 0.17 24.27 2.59
C SER A 313 1.39 24.74 3.37
N GLU A 314 1.14 25.21 4.59
CA GLU A 314 2.19 25.69 5.48
C GLU A 314 3.21 24.61 5.84
N LEU A 315 2.82 23.32 5.82
CA LEU A 315 3.74 22.19 5.99
C LEU A 315 4.95 22.26 5.04
N LEU A 316 4.73 22.74 3.81
CA LEU A 316 5.77 22.85 2.79
C LEU A 316 6.76 23.99 3.06
N THR A 317 6.44 24.91 3.97
CA THR A 317 7.33 26.03 4.33
C THR A 317 8.37 25.63 5.37
N PHE A 318 8.14 24.56 6.14
CA PHE A 318 9.07 24.12 7.19
C PHE A 318 10.25 23.31 6.61
N PRO A 319 11.50 23.74 6.81
CA PRO A 319 12.68 23.04 6.28
C PRO A 319 12.88 21.64 6.89
N ASN A 320 12.42 21.45 8.13
CA ASN A 320 12.48 20.19 8.88
C ASN A 320 11.23 19.30 8.67
N CYS A 321 10.35 19.62 7.71
CA CYS A 321 9.22 18.78 7.31
C CYS A 321 9.45 18.24 5.90
N ILE A 322 9.33 16.93 5.72
CA ILE A 322 9.45 16.23 4.44
C ILE A 322 8.09 15.60 4.14
N VAL A 323 7.57 15.85 2.94
CA VAL A 323 6.28 15.29 2.48
C VAL A 323 6.52 14.52 1.19
N LEU A 324 6.12 13.26 1.17
CA LEU A 324 6.07 12.39 0.01
C LEU A 324 4.61 12.18 -0.43
N PRO A 325 4.36 11.96 -1.74
CA PRO A 325 3.01 11.85 -2.27
C PRO A 325 2.48 10.41 -2.21
N HIS A 326 2.40 9.82 -1.02
CA HIS A 326 1.83 8.48 -0.77
C HIS A 326 2.48 7.37 -1.61
N ILE A 327 3.82 7.29 -1.51
CA ILE A 327 4.65 6.36 -2.26
C ILE A 327 5.05 5.12 -1.46
N GLY A 328 4.49 4.88 -0.27
CA GLY A 328 4.84 3.77 0.60
C GLY A 328 4.97 2.43 -0.11
N SER A 329 4.00 2.07 -0.96
CA SER A 329 4.02 0.84 -1.76
C SER A 329 4.55 1.01 -3.18
N GLY A 330 5.16 2.16 -3.50
CA GLY A 330 5.48 2.66 -4.84
C GLY A 330 6.69 2.00 -5.51
N THR A 331 6.76 0.67 -5.51
CA THR A 331 7.72 -0.10 -6.31
C THR A 331 7.01 -0.89 -7.41
N LEU A 332 7.71 -1.21 -8.49
CA LEU A 332 7.12 -1.95 -9.62
C LEU A 332 6.65 -3.34 -9.17
N GLU A 333 7.47 -4.02 -8.38
CA GLU A 333 7.23 -5.36 -7.86
C GLU A 333 6.00 -5.37 -6.95
N THR A 334 5.95 -4.45 -5.98
CA THR A 334 4.85 -4.37 -5.03
C THR A 334 3.55 -3.97 -5.70
N ARG A 335 3.55 -2.92 -6.55
CA ARG A 335 2.33 -2.50 -7.25
C ARG A 335 1.82 -3.57 -8.18
N THR A 336 2.69 -4.31 -8.88
CA THR A 336 2.28 -5.44 -9.72
C THR A 336 1.66 -6.57 -8.89
N ALA A 337 2.28 -6.95 -7.77
CA ALA A 337 1.72 -7.98 -6.89
C ALA A 337 0.36 -7.57 -6.29
N MET A 338 0.21 -6.31 -5.90
CA MET A 338 -1.06 -5.77 -5.41
C MET A 338 -2.15 -5.81 -6.48
N SER A 339 -1.85 -5.42 -7.72
CA SER A 339 -2.83 -5.46 -8.80
C SER A 339 -3.24 -6.87 -9.18
N GLU A 340 -2.31 -7.84 -9.19
CA GLU A 340 -2.68 -9.25 -9.41
C GLU A 340 -3.62 -9.78 -8.33
N ILE A 341 -3.33 -9.52 -7.05
CA ILE A 341 -4.23 -9.90 -5.95
C ILE A 341 -5.60 -9.24 -6.12
N ALA A 342 -5.64 -7.94 -6.46
CA ALA A 342 -6.90 -7.22 -6.62
C ALA A 342 -7.75 -7.80 -7.77
N ILE A 343 -7.12 -8.18 -8.89
CA ILE A 343 -7.77 -8.86 -10.02
C ILE A 343 -8.28 -10.24 -9.58
N ASP A 344 -7.48 -11.03 -8.87
CA ASP A 344 -7.89 -12.37 -8.45
C ASP A 344 -9.04 -12.33 -7.44
N ASN A 345 -8.99 -11.41 -6.48
CA ASN A 345 -10.08 -11.17 -5.54
C ASN A 345 -11.40 -10.83 -6.26
N VAL A 346 -11.38 -9.87 -7.19
CA VAL A 346 -12.61 -9.44 -7.86
C VAL A 346 -13.17 -10.54 -8.77
N LEU A 347 -12.30 -11.29 -9.46
CA LEU A 347 -12.73 -12.41 -10.30
C LEU A 347 -13.31 -13.57 -9.50
N CYS A 348 -12.71 -13.94 -8.37
CA CYS A 348 -13.26 -14.96 -7.49
C CYS A 348 -14.62 -14.53 -6.94
N GLY A 349 -14.71 -13.30 -6.42
CA GLY A 349 -15.95 -12.77 -5.85
C GLY A 349 -17.10 -12.69 -6.87
N MET A 350 -16.85 -12.20 -8.09
CA MET A 350 -17.85 -12.16 -9.17
C MET A 350 -18.37 -13.57 -9.48
N ARG A 351 -17.49 -14.57 -9.45
CA ARG A 351 -17.82 -15.98 -9.73
C ARG A 351 -18.39 -16.74 -8.53
N GLY A 352 -18.64 -16.07 -7.41
CA GLY A 352 -19.15 -16.70 -6.18
C GLY A 352 -18.18 -17.67 -5.53
N LYS A 353 -16.87 -17.52 -5.79
CA LYS A 353 -15.79 -18.31 -5.17
C LYS A 353 -15.20 -17.55 -3.98
N PRO A 354 -14.59 -18.25 -3.00
CA PRO A 354 -13.83 -17.60 -1.93
C PRO A 354 -12.76 -16.66 -2.49
N LEU A 355 -12.63 -15.47 -1.90
CA LEU A 355 -11.55 -14.54 -2.24
C LEU A 355 -10.22 -15.13 -1.76
N PRO A 356 -9.13 -15.02 -2.54
CA PRO A 356 -7.79 -15.37 -2.06
C PRO A 356 -7.34 -14.53 -0.86
N HIS A 357 -7.72 -13.25 -0.84
CA HIS A 357 -7.37 -12.29 0.21
C HIS A 357 -8.61 -11.48 0.64
N PRO A 358 -9.55 -12.11 1.37
CA PRO A 358 -10.71 -11.41 1.90
C PRO A 358 -10.28 -10.42 2.99
N TYR A 359 -11.07 -9.37 3.18
CA TYR A 359 -11.10 -8.66 4.44
C TYR A 359 -11.80 -9.55 5.47
N ASP A 360 -11.04 -10.04 6.45
CA ASP A 360 -11.56 -10.77 7.61
C ASP A 360 -11.70 -9.78 8.78
N ALA A 361 -12.93 -9.63 9.27
CA ALA A 361 -13.30 -8.70 10.34
C ALA A 361 -12.80 -9.13 11.73
#